data_AF-A0A1Q7Y3C6-F1
#
_entry.id   AF-A0A1Q7Y3C6-F1
#
_cell.length_a   1.000
_cell.length_b   1.000
_cell.length_c   1.000
_cell.angle_alpha   90.00
_cell.angle_beta   90.00
_cell.angle_gamma   90.00
#
_symmetry.space_group_name_H-M   'P 1'
#
loop_
_entity.id
_entity.type
_entity.pdbx_description
1 polymer ?
#
loop_
_entity_poly.entity_id
_entity_poly.type
_entity_poly.pdbx_seq_one_letter_code
_entity_poly.pdbx_strand_id
1 'polypeptide(L)'
;MRWLVEFYNERRGILARYGIEASLPAAAALLGRNALLAEHPPARARRRLSLFERAERVGGQDGSGWVLHRIVKDTGPGPADIAPAPAA
;
A
#
# COMPACT_ATOMS: atom_id res chain seq x y z
N MET A 1 1.56 -8.15 17.85
CA MET A 1 2.76 -7.40 17.39
C MET A 1 2.29 -6.38 16.38
N ARG A 2 2.93 -5.20 16.33
CA ARG A 2 2.57 -4.16 15.37
C ARG A 2 3.57 -4.16 14.22
N TRP A 3 3.08 -3.89 13.02
CA TRP A 3 3.85 -3.79 11.78
C TRP A 3 3.57 -2.45 11.14
N LEU A 4 4.60 -1.77 10.66
CA LEU A 4 4.45 -0.67 9.73
C LEU A 4 4.49 -1.24 8.31
N VAL A 5 3.39 -1.06 7.59
CA VAL A 5 3.21 -1.53 6.21
C VAL A 5 3.08 -0.30 5.31
N GLU A 6 3.96 -0.21 4.32
CA GLU A 6 3.99 0.90 3.36
C GLU A 6 3.64 0.40 1.96
N PHE A 7 2.67 1.06 1.34
CA PHE A 7 2.30 0.86 -0.05
C PHE A 7 2.69 2.07 -0.87
N TYR A 8 3.36 1.83 -1.99
CA TYR A 8 3.71 2.89 -2.93
C TYR A 8 2.84 2.78 -4.16
N ASN A 9 2.32 3.91 -4.64
CA ASN A 9 1.62 3.97 -5.91
C ASN A 9 2.60 4.41 -7.00
N GLU A 10 3.07 3.47 -7.81
CA GLU A 10 4.05 3.73 -8.87
C GLU A 10 3.52 4.69 -9.95
N ARG A 11 2.20 4.73 -10.15
CA ARG A 11 1.57 5.59 -11.16
C ARG A 11 1.38 7.03 -10.68
N ARG A 12 1.15 7.22 -9.38
CA ARG A 12 0.83 8.52 -8.78
C ARG A 12 1.96 9.10 -7.95
N GLY A 13 3.00 8.32 -7.66
CA GLY A 13 4.12 8.73 -6.81
C GLY A 13 3.74 8.94 -5.35
N ILE A 14 2.66 8.30 -4.87
CA ILE A 14 2.10 8.50 -3.52
C ILE A 14 2.47 7.31 -2.62
N LEU A 15 2.78 7.59 -1.35
CA LEU A 15 3.05 6.57 -0.33
C LEU A 15 1.91 6.55 0.70
N ALA A 16 1.36 5.37 0.98
CA ALA A 16 0.38 5.13 2.03
C ALA A 16 1.00 4.25 3.13
N ARG A 17 0.78 4.61 4.40
CA ARG A 17 1.41 3.98 5.56
C ARG A 17 0.35 3.50 6.54
N TYR A 18 0.47 2.25 7.00
CA TYR A 18 -0.47 1.64 7.94
C TYR A 18 0.26 0.98 9.10
N GLY A 19 -0.18 1.28 10.32
CA GLY A 19 0.17 0.51 11.51
C GLY A 19 -0.82 -0.64 11.68
N ILE A 20 -0.38 -1.88 11.48
CA ILE A 20 -1.23 -3.06 11.50
C ILE A 20 -0.82 -4.00 12.63
N GLU A 21 -1.79 -4.42 13.43
CA GLU A 21 -1.58 -5.47 14.42
C GLU A 21 -1.76 -6.84 13.79
N ALA A 22 -0.70 -7.64 13.76
CA ALA A 22 -0.74 -9.01 13.27
C ALA A 22 0.40 -9.87 13.85
N SER A 23 0.18 -11.18 13.91
CA SER A 23 1.20 -12.13 14.37
C SER A 23 2.28 -12.41 13.32
N LEU A 24 1.96 -12.26 12.03
CA LEU A 24 2.87 -12.56 10.91
C LEU A 24 2.95 -11.37 9.94
N PRO A 25 4.11 -11.15 9.29
CA PRO A 25 4.26 -10.08 8.31
C PRO A 25 3.33 -10.27 7.10
N ALA A 26 3.16 -11.51 6.61
CA ALA A 26 2.24 -11.78 5.51
C ALA A 26 0.79 -11.41 5.85
N ALA A 27 0.35 -11.67 7.09
CA ALA A 27 -0.97 -11.27 7.56
C ALA A 27 -1.10 -9.73 7.66
N ALA A 28 -0.06 -9.05 8.14
CA ALA A 28 -0.03 -7.59 8.17
C ALA A 28 -0.10 -6.97 6.76
N ALA A 29 0.58 -7.56 5.78
CA ALA A 29 0.50 -7.11 4.38
C ALA A 29 -0.91 -7.27 3.80
N LEU A 30 -1.59 -8.39 4.07
CA LEU A 30 -2.97 -8.61 3.62
C LEU A 30 -3.95 -7.62 4.27
N LEU A 31 -3.85 -7.43 5.59
CA LEU A 31 -4.69 -6.48 6.31
C LEU A 31 -4.42 -5.03 5.87
N GLY A 32 -3.14 -4.67 5.68
CA GLY A 32 -2.75 -3.38 5.14
C GLY A 32 -3.26 -3.16 3.72
N ARG A 33 -3.29 -4.20 2.89
CA ARG A 33 -3.87 -4.13 1.53
C ARG A 33 -5.37 -3.87 1.57
N ASN A 34 -6.09 -4.50 2.49
CA ASN A 34 -7.53 -4.25 2.65
C ASN A 34 -7.80 -2.80 3.11
N ALA A 35 -7.01 -2.28 4.06
CA ALA A 35 -7.10 -0.89 4.49
C ALA A 35 -6.82 0.09 3.33
N LEU A 36 -5.78 -0.19 2.55
CA LEU A 36 -5.45 0.58 1.34
C LEU A 36 -6.59 0.63 0.34
N LEU A 37 -7.22 -0.51 0.05
CA LEU A 37 -8.33 -0.57 -0.92
C LEU A 37 -9.60 0.13 -0.41
N ALA A 38 -9.79 0.21 0.91
CA ALA A 38 -10.90 0.97 1.50
C ALA A 38 -10.70 2.49 1.36
N GLU A 39 -9.46 2.98 1.56
CA GLU A 39 -9.11 4.40 1.44
C GLU A 39 -8.91 4.84 -0.02
N HIS A 40 -8.36 3.95 -0.84
CA HIS A 40 -8.06 4.15 -2.25
C HIS A 40 -8.75 3.07 -3.08
N PRO A 41 -10.08 3.16 -3.23
CA PRO A 41 -10.81 2.20 -4.04
C PRO A 41 -10.24 2.17 -5.46
N PRO A 42 -10.00 0.98 -6.03
CA PRO A 42 -9.48 0.86 -7.37
C PRO A 42 -10.45 1.57 -8.32
N ALA A 43 -9.90 2.41 -9.21
CA ALA A 43 -10.72 3.11 -10.18
C ALA A 43 -11.59 2.09 -10.92
N ARG A 44 -12.91 2.16 -10.71
CA ARG A 44 -13.89 1.29 -11.37
C ARG A 44 -13.56 1.33 -12.86
N ALA A 45 -13.30 0.17 -13.45
CA ALA A 45 -12.96 0.08 -14.87
C ALA A 45 -14.16 0.59 -15.69
N ARG A 46 -14.13 1.89 -16.03
CA ARG A 46 -15.12 2.54 -16.89
C ARG A 46 -15.08 2.01 -18.33
N ARG A 47 -14.07 1.22 -18.66
CA ARG A 47 -13.80 0.65 -19.98
C ARG A 47 -13.59 -0.86 -19.86
N ARG A 48 -14.06 -1.61 -20.87
CA ARG A 48 -13.68 -3.02 -21.07
C ARG A 48 -12.16 -3.11 -21.19
N LEU A 49 -11.53 -3.77 -20.22
CA LEU A 49 -10.10 -4.07 -20.24
C LEU A 49 -9.79 -5.00 -21.41
N SER A 50 -8.73 -4.68 -22.15
CA SER A 50 -8.12 -5.54 -23.17
C SER A 50 -7.60 -6.84 -22.56
N LEU A 51 -7.35 -7.86 -23.39
CA LEU A 51 -6.78 -9.14 -22.94
C LEU A 51 -5.40 -8.95 -22.27
N PHE A 52 -4.61 -8.00 -22.77
CA PHE A 52 -3.32 -7.64 -22.18
C PHE A 52 -3.48 -7.05 -20.77
N GLU A 53 -4.34 -6.04 -20.60
CA GLU A 53 -4.61 -5.43 -19.28
C GLU A 53 -5.23 -6.44 -18.29
N ARG A 54 -5.95 -7.46 -18.77
CA ARG A 54 -6.44 -8.56 -17.92
C ARG A 54 -5.31 -9.49 -17.48
N ALA A 55 -4.37 -9.81 -18.37
CA ALA A 55 -3.21 -10.65 -18.04
C ALA A 55 -2.32 -9.96 -16.99
N GLU A 56 -2.08 -8.65 -17.11
CA GLU A 56 -1.34 -7.88 -16.11
C GLU A 56 -2.02 -7.89 -14.73
N ARG A 57 -3.36 -7.85 -14.70
CA ARG A 57 -4.14 -7.99 -13.45
C ARG A 57 -4.03 -9.36 -12.79
N VAL A 58 -3.97 -10.43 -13.58
CA VAL A 58 -3.77 -11.80 -13.07
C VAL A 58 -2.33 -11.97 -12.55
N GLY A 59 -1.36 -11.27 -13.13
CA GLY A 59 0.03 -11.21 -12.67
C GLY A 59 0.26 -10.38 -11.38
N GLY A 60 -0.80 -9.92 -10.71
CA GLY A 60 -0.71 -9.19 -9.45
C GLY A 60 -0.69 -7.67 -9.57
N GLN A 61 -0.71 -7.11 -10.78
CA GLN A 61 -0.91 -5.67 -10.98
C GLN A 61 -2.39 -5.36 -11.23
N ASP A 62 -3.16 -5.11 -10.18
CA ASP A 62 -4.61 -4.79 -10.26
C ASP A 62 -4.94 -3.46 -10.98
N GLY A 63 -3.99 -2.87 -11.71
CA GLY A 63 -4.12 -1.61 -12.45
C GLY A 63 -4.24 -0.39 -11.56
N SER A 64 -4.28 -0.56 -10.23
CA SER A 64 -4.33 0.53 -9.26
C SER A 64 -2.98 1.25 -9.11
N GLY A 65 -1.89 0.56 -9.49
CA GLY A 65 -0.51 1.03 -9.34
C GLY A 65 0.04 0.88 -7.94
N TRP A 66 -0.73 0.35 -6.98
CA TRP A 66 -0.28 0.14 -5.61
C TRP A 66 0.53 -1.14 -5.45
N VAL A 67 1.77 -1.01 -5.01
CA VAL A 67 2.67 -2.12 -4.68
C VAL A 67 3.04 -2.08 -3.19
N LEU A 68 3.25 -3.25 -2.58
CA LEU A 68 3.83 -3.32 -1.25
C LEU A 68 5.30 -2.89 -1.34
N HIS A 69 5.62 -1.73 -0.80
CA HIS A 69 6.99 -1.20 -0.80
C HIS A 69 7.78 -1.78 0.37
N ARG A 70 7.21 -1.74 1.57
CA ARG A 70 7.94 -2.08 2.80
C ARG A 70 7.02 -2.69 3.83
N ILE A 71 7.55 -3.65 4.57
CA ILE A 71 6.95 -4.14 5.81
C ILE A 71 8.04 -4.26 6.87
N VAL A 72 7.84 -3.59 8.00
CA VAL A 72 8.76 -3.64 9.14
C VAL A 72 8.01 -3.86 10.43
N LYS A 73 8.64 -4.54 11.38
CA LYS A 73 8.10 -4.68 12.73
C LYS A 73 8.16 -3.30 13.40
N ASP A 74 7.03 -2.83 13.89
CA ASP A 74 6.91 -1.57 14.62
C ASP A 74 7.29 -1.84 16.08
N THR A 75 8.50 -1.41 16.45
CA THR A 75 9.11 -1.64 17.78
C THR A 75 8.80 -0.56 18.82
N GLY A 76 7.85 0.35 18.57
CA GLY A 76 7.69 1.53 19.42
C GLY A 76 8.82 2.56 19.20
N PRO A 77 8.76 3.75 19.81
CA PRO A 77 9.28 4.98 19.23
C PRO A 77 10.81 4.98 19.07
N GLY A 78 11.26 4.63 17.85
CA GLY A 78 12.46 5.11 17.19
C GLY A 78 12.03 6.05 16.06
N PRO A 79 12.82 7.10 15.75
CA PRO A 79 12.31 8.45 15.53
C PRO A 79 11.33 8.54 14.36
N ALA A 80 10.27 9.30 14.63
CA ALA A 80 9.50 10.01 13.63
C ALA A 80 10.40 11.02 12.90
N ASP A 81 11.27 10.53 12.01
CA ASP A 81 11.82 11.28 10.89
C ASP A 81 11.04 10.76 9.68
N ILE A 82 10.09 11.49 9.09
CA ILE A 82 10.21 12.86 8.60
C ILE A 82 8.82 13.49 8.70
N ALA A 83 8.66 14.48 9.58
CA ALA A 83 7.66 15.53 9.37
C ALA A 83 8.24 16.54 8.36
N PRO A 84 7.49 17.01 7.35
CA PRO A 84 7.99 18.08 6.49
C PRO A 84 8.19 19.35 7.32
N ALA A 85 9.36 19.96 7.16
CA ALA A 85 9.76 21.19 7.85
C ALA A 85 8.73 22.32 7.65
N PRO A 86 8.40 23.11 8.70
CA PRO A 86 7.65 24.34 8.50
C PRO A 86 8.56 25.33 7.75
N ALA A 87 8.06 25.84 6.62
CA ALA A 87 8.65 26.97 5.93
C ALA A 87 8.68 28.18 6.87
N ALA A 88 9.86 28.79 6.99
CA ALA A 88 10.07 30.08 7.64
C ALA A 88 9.58 31.23 6.77
#